data_AF-A0A972L2T2-F1
#
_entry.id   AF-A0A972L2T2-F1
#
_cell.length_a   1.000
_cell.length_b   1.000
_cell.length_c   1.000
_cell.angle_alpha   90.00
_cell.angle_beta   90.00
_cell.angle_gamma   90.00
#
_symmetry.space_group_name_H-M   'P 1'
#
loop_
_entity.id
_entity.type
_entity.pdbx_description
1 polymer ?
#
loop_
_entity_poly.entity_id
_entity_poly.type
_entity_poly.pdbx_seq_one_letter_code
_entity_poly.pdbx_strand_id
1 'polypeptide(L)'
;MKQFTLLAVATVIFLMGLNSCKTKDGPSPETKQPSMSSIQISGELKHFVVVIGFSEGVYKNSDKTGDLDENSFDISLNGGSTISSYLVTHSAGQLNASIILELNDYTTGQEVLSVKPKTANSIYNADGKAMAATEEKTASLDGTVHETITVKDDGNGTGTTTWTANNLYVLDGLVFINDGQTLTIEAGTIIKGKAGQGANASALIVSRGGKIMAEGTAEKPIIFTAEADDLNGSVQDLTDGLWGGVIILGKARTNAIPQEQQIEGIPQTEPRGVYGGTNDADNSGVLKYISIRHGGTDIGEGNEINGLTLGAVGSSTEIEFIEVFANKDDGIEFFGGMPRLKNIVVAFCGDDSFDYDQGYRGYGQFWLGVQGYERGDRLGEHDGGTDPETGEPYAIPTIYNATYVGRGDGAAKRTLTFRDNAGGNYANSIFYNQEKGIDIELLVDESSYTRFEAGQLTIKNNIFFNIGDPIIKVSTGSGVTDADKEAANLVLMAYFNNSGNEFSDPGFTINGNTFNVIPTNDVSQNLTATTDSWFTTVNYKGAIDPANDWTAGWTLYSKYMN
;
A
#
# COMPACT_ATOMS: atom_id res chain seq x y z
N MET A 1 49.37 30.18 60.79
CA MET A 1 50.65 29.57 60.40
C MET A 1 51.05 30.22 59.07
N LYS A 2 52.04 31.12 59.05
CA LYS A 2 53.43 30.89 58.58
C LYS A 2 53.41 30.28 57.15
N GLN A 3 53.85 30.92 56.06
CA GLN A 3 55.16 31.56 55.78
C GLN A 3 55.08 32.46 54.52
N PHE A 4 55.57 33.72 54.56
CA PHE A 4 56.84 34.27 54.00
C PHE A 4 56.88 34.46 52.45
N THR A 5 56.74 35.69 51.91
CA THR A 5 57.78 36.71 51.47
C THR A 5 58.70 36.25 50.34
N LEU A 6 59.22 37.04 49.37
CA LEU A 6 59.21 38.47 48.94
C LEU A 6 60.05 38.49 47.63
N LEU A 7 59.79 39.34 46.64
CA LEU A 7 60.82 40.26 46.12
C LEU A 7 60.25 41.30 45.15
N ALA A 8 60.62 42.55 45.42
CA ALA A 8 60.34 43.75 44.67
C ALA A 8 61.42 44.05 43.62
N VAL A 9 61.24 45.19 42.93
CA VAL A 9 62.21 46.12 42.30
C VAL A 9 61.80 46.36 40.83
N ALA A 10 61.88 47.53 40.21
CA ALA A 10 61.80 48.95 40.56
C ALA A 10 61.70 49.71 39.22
N THR A 11 61.12 50.90 39.24
CA THR A 11 60.85 51.77 38.07
C THR A 11 62.11 52.40 37.48
N VAL A 12 62.18 52.54 36.14
CA VAL A 12 62.99 53.58 35.44
C VAL A 12 62.17 54.16 34.27
N ILE A 13 62.12 55.50 34.23
CA ILE A 13 61.47 56.36 33.24
C ILE A 13 62.44 56.65 32.10
N PHE A 14 61.97 56.69 30.83
CA PHE A 14 62.65 57.46 29.77
C PHE A 14 61.67 58.02 28.72
N LEU A 15 61.98 59.23 28.27
CA LEU A 15 61.20 60.12 27.41
C LEU A 15 61.14 59.69 25.93
N MET A 16 60.01 60.05 25.30
CA MET A 16 59.74 60.46 23.91
C MET A 16 60.65 59.95 22.76
N GLY A 17 59.98 59.37 21.76
CA GLY A 17 60.49 59.27 20.39
C GLY A 17 59.42 58.72 19.45
N LEU A 18 58.65 59.61 18.81
CA LEU A 18 57.86 59.27 17.62
C LEU A 18 58.80 58.71 16.56
N ASN A 19 58.61 57.44 16.19
CA ASN A 19 59.15 56.88 14.97
C ASN A 19 58.04 56.21 14.18
N SER A 20 57.87 56.73 12.97
CA SER A 20 56.98 56.24 11.92
C SER A 20 57.28 54.77 11.62
N CYS A 21 56.35 53.89 12.00
CA CYS A 21 56.26 52.55 11.43
C CYS A 21 55.36 52.63 10.21
N LYS A 22 55.98 52.60 9.02
CA LYS A 22 55.30 52.31 7.76
C LYS A 22 54.43 51.07 7.92
N THR A 23 53.14 51.18 7.65
CA THR A 23 52.29 50.03 7.40
C THR A 23 52.91 49.27 6.24
N LYS A 24 53.39 48.04 6.50
CA LYS A 24 53.48 47.05 5.44
C LYS A 24 52.05 46.57 5.22
N ASP A 25 51.31 47.30 4.39
CA ASP A 25 50.18 46.72 3.68
C ASP A 25 50.78 45.73 2.68
N GLY A 26 51.15 44.54 3.18
CA GLY A 26 51.11 43.37 2.32
C GLY A 26 49.66 43.20 1.90
N PRO A 27 49.37 42.79 0.65
CA PRO A 27 48.00 42.51 0.26
C PRO A 27 47.40 41.55 1.30
N SER A 28 46.24 41.91 1.86
CA SER A 28 45.42 40.96 2.60
C SER A 28 45.39 39.67 1.79
N PRO A 29 45.65 38.48 2.39
CA PRO A 29 45.59 37.24 1.64
C PRO A 29 44.26 37.24 0.89
N GLU A 30 44.34 37.14 -0.44
CA GLU A 30 43.16 37.15 -1.30
C GLU A 30 42.24 36.06 -0.77
N THR A 31 41.07 36.44 -0.24
CA THR A 31 40.12 35.47 0.29
C THR A 31 39.72 34.55 -0.85
N LYS A 32 39.93 33.24 -0.69
CA LYS A 32 39.70 32.27 -1.77
C LYS A 32 38.18 32.22 -2.04
N GLN A 33 37.78 31.99 -3.30
CA GLN A 33 36.36 31.73 -3.60
C GLN A 33 35.94 30.40 -2.98
N PRO A 34 34.69 30.25 -2.52
CA PRO A 34 34.18 28.95 -2.16
C PRO A 34 34.13 28.04 -3.40
N SER A 35 34.22 26.73 -3.19
CA SER A 35 34.15 25.70 -4.23
C SER A 35 33.29 24.52 -3.78
N MET A 36 32.77 23.73 -4.72
CA MET A 36 32.11 22.47 -4.39
C MET A 36 33.17 21.39 -4.13
N SER A 37 33.23 20.85 -2.91
CA SER A 37 34.22 19.84 -2.52
C SER A 37 33.80 18.43 -2.93
N SER A 38 32.51 18.10 -2.82
CA SER A 38 31.99 16.74 -3.03
C SER A 38 30.57 16.74 -3.58
N ILE A 39 30.20 15.62 -4.19
CA ILE A 39 28.82 15.26 -4.54
C ILE A 39 28.61 13.82 -4.08
N GLN A 40 27.50 13.57 -3.38
CA GLN A 40 27.09 12.23 -2.96
C GLN A 40 25.65 12.01 -3.42
N ILE A 41 25.36 10.82 -3.95
CA ILE A 41 24.04 10.44 -4.44
C ILE A 41 23.55 9.22 -3.67
N SER A 42 22.26 9.23 -3.35
CA SER A 42 21.50 8.09 -2.84
C SER A 42 20.08 8.13 -3.42
N GLY A 43 19.34 7.03 -3.36
CA GLY A 43 18.01 6.90 -3.95
C GLY A 43 17.96 5.85 -5.05
N GLU A 44 16.76 5.63 -5.59
CA GLU A 44 16.50 4.59 -6.60
C GLU A 44 15.26 4.93 -7.43
N LEU A 45 15.07 4.18 -8.53
CA LEU A 45 13.97 4.33 -9.47
C LEU A 45 13.92 5.71 -10.14
N LYS A 46 13.20 6.66 -9.53
CA LYS A 46 13.03 8.04 -10.02
C LYS A 46 13.34 9.10 -8.97
N HIS A 47 13.57 8.71 -7.72
CA HIS A 47 13.73 9.62 -6.57
C HIS A 47 15.17 9.54 -6.06
N PHE A 48 15.90 10.66 -6.16
CA PHE A 48 17.31 10.74 -5.77
C PHE A 48 17.56 11.88 -4.77
N VAL A 49 18.40 11.64 -3.78
CA VAL A 49 18.92 12.67 -2.88
C VAL A 49 20.38 12.91 -3.23
N VAL A 50 20.69 14.16 -3.57
CA VAL A 50 22.02 14.62 -3.98
C VAL A 50 22.54 15.59 -2.93
N VAL A 51 23.64 15.24 -2.27
CA VAL A 51 24.29 16.10 -1.27
C VAL A 51 25.53 16.74 -1.87
N ILE A 52 25.51 18.07 -1.98
CA ILE A 52 26.66 18.87 -2.40
C ILE A 52 27.40 19.35 -1.16
N GLY A 53 28.67 18.97 -1.04
CA GLY A 53 29.58 19.50 -0.02
C GLY A 53 30.36 20.69 -0.54
N PHE A 54 30.62 21.66 0.33
CA PHE A 54 31.37 22.88 0.05
C PHE A 54 32.69 22.92 0.81
N SER A 55 33.67 23.66 0.27
CA SER A 55 34.96 23.89 0.92
C SER A 55 34.87 24.66 2.24
N GLU A 56 33.78 25.39 2.44
CA GLU A 56 33.50 26.25 3.60
C GLU A 56 32.01 26.56 3.68
N GLY A 57 31.57 27.25 4.74
CA GLY A 57 30.16 27.63 4.90
C GLY A 57 29.71 28.62 3.84
N VAL A 58 28.57 28.35 3.19
CA VAL A 58 28.06 29.15 2.07
C VAL A 58 26.72 29.82 2.36
N TYR A 59 26.42 30.86 1.58
CA TYR A 59 25.27 31.74 1.73
C TYR A 59 24.72 32.10 0.37
N LYS A 60 23.41 32.36 0.27
CA LYS A 60 22.79 32.83 -0.96
C LYS A 60 23.16 34.28 -1.30
N ASN A 61 23.37 35.12 -0.29
CA ASN A 61 23.66 36.54 -0.45
C ASN A 61 25.07 36.89 0.00
N SER A 62 25.67 37.93 -0.60
CA SER A 62 27.03 38.40 -0.29
C SER A 62 27.19 39.00 1.11
N ASP A 63 26.09 39.30 1.79
CA ASP A 63 26.07 39.82 3.17
C ASP A 63 26.04 38.71 4.24
N LYS A 64 26.34 37.46 3.84
CA LYS A 64 26.35 36.27 4.70
C LYS A 64 24.95 35.87 5.20
N THR A 65 23.93 36.09 4.38
CA THR A 65 22.54 35.71 4.68
C THR A 65 21.94 34.84 3.58
N GLY A 66 20.81 34.21 3.90
CA GLY A 66 19.99 33.47 2.95
C GLY A 66 20.44 32.02 2.76
N ASP A 67 19.45 31.14 2.84
CA ASP A 67 19.61 29.72 2.52
C ASP A 67 19.69 29.54 1.00
N LEU A 68 20.44 28.54 0.55
CA LEU A 68 20.45 28.16 -0.86
C LEU A 68 19.11 27.53 -1.24
N ASP A 69 18.67 27.81 -2.45
CA ASP A 69 17.40 27.39 -3.03
C ASP A 69 17.58 26.97 -4.50
N GLU A 70 16.50 26.72 -5.22
CA GLU A 70 16.52 26.29 -6.63
C GLU A 70 17.15 27.35 -7.55
N ASN A 71 17.12 28.62 -7.16
CA ASN A 71 17.77 29.70 -7.91
C ASN A 71 19.26 29.79 -7.66
N SER A 72 19.78 29.01 -6.70
CA SER A 72 21.20 28.94 -6.37
C SER A 72 21.95 27.99 -7.31
N PHE A 73 21.25 27.02 -7.92
CA PHE A 73 21.87 25.97 -8.74
C PHE A 73 21.33 25.94 -10.18
N ASP A 74 22.20 25.60 -11.12
CA ASP A 74 21.81 25.09 -12.43
C ASP A 74 22.02 23.58 -12.42
N ILE A 75 20.92 22.83 -12.52
CA ILE A 75 20.93 21.36 -12.44
C ILE A 75 20.47 20.82 -13.78
N SER A 76 21.27 19.90 -14.34
CA SER A 76 20.95 19.24 -15.60
C SER A 76 21.27 17.76 -15.52
N LEU A 77 20.52 16.97 -16.28
CA LEU A 77 20.72 15.54 -16.41
C LEU A 77 20.92 15.21 -17.89
N ASN A 78 22.02 14.53 -18.21
CA ASN A 78 22.24 13.94 -19.52
C ASN A 78 22.11 12.43 -19.40
N GLY A 79 21.35 11.77 -20.28
CA GLY A 79 21.13 10.33 -20.20
C GLY A 79 19.82 9.91 -20.86
N GLY A 80 19.28 8.77 -20.44
CA GLY A 80 18.01 8.22 -20.93
C GLY A 80 16.77 8.78 -20.23
N SER A 81 16.93 9.50 -19.13
CA SER A 81 15.84 10.17 -18.39
C SER A 81 16.03 11.69 -18.34
N THR A 82 15.01 12.40 -17.83
CA THR A 82 15.01 13.85 -17.62
C THR A 82 14.51 14.21 -16.22
N ILE A 83 14.93 15.36 -15.70
CA ILE A 83 14.49 15.85 -14.38
C ILE A 83 13.05 16.36 -14.49
N SER A 84 12.15 15.86 -13.65
CA SER A 84 10.77 16.34 -13.53
C SER A 84 10.70 17.54 -12.57
N SER A 85 11.36 17.43 -11.41
CA SER A 85 11.46 18.49 -10.41
C SER A 85 12.68 18.30 -9.52
N TYR A 86 13.04 19.35 -8.77
CA TYR A 86 13.95 19.21 -7.65
C TYR A 86 13.65 20.25 -6.57
N LEU A 87 14.00 19.93 -5.33
CA LEU A 87 13.88 20.79 -4.15
C LEU A 87 15.25 20.95 -3.51
N VAL A 88 15.62 22.18 -3.17
CA VAL A 88 16.89 22.47 -2.50
C VAL A 88 16.66 22.77 -1.02
N THR A 89 17.43 22.12 -0.15
CA THR A 89 17.44 22.36 1.29
C THR A 89 18.85 22.67 1.76
N HIS A 90 18.98 23.77 2.49
CA HIS A 90 20.24 24.28 3.02
C HIS A 90 19.96 25.20 4.19
N SER A 91 20.94 25.41 5.08
CA SER A 91 20.91 26.48 6.08
C SER A 91 22.16 27.33 5.97
N ALA A 92 21.99 28.66 5.94
CA ALA A 92 23.06 29.64 5.79
C ALA A 92 24.29 29.32 6.66
N GLY A 93 25.46 29.26 6.04
CA GLY A 93 26.74 28.96 6.68
C GLY A 93 27.06 27.47 6.85
N GLN A 94 26.19 26.56 6.41
CA GLN A 94 26.46 25.12 6.43
C GLN A 94 27.40 24.70 5.29
N LEU A 95 28.02 23.53 5.50
CA LEU A 95 28.95 22.92 4.54
C LEU A 95 28.27 22.06 3.49
N ASN A 96 26.97 21.77 3.63
CA ASN A 96 26.25 20.87 2.74
C ASN A 96 24.90 21.46 2.35
N ALA A 97 24.54 21.30 1.07
CA ALA A 97 23.17 21.48 0.57
C ALA A 97 22.64 20.12 0.09
N SER A 98 21.39 19.81 0.38
CA SER A 98 20.71 18.60 -0.09
C SER A 98 19.70 18.97 -1.16
N ILE A 99 19.75 18.27 -2.28
CA ILE A 99 18.88 18.44 -3.44
C ILE A 99 18.08 17.14 -3.59
N ILE A 100 16.78 17.21 -3.42
CA ILE A 100 15.86 16.10 -3.71
C ILE A 100 15.49 16.22 -5.18
N LEU A 101 15.71 15.17 -5.97
CA LEU A 101 15.64 15.18 -7.41
C LEU A 101 14.67 14.10 -7.87
N GLU A 102 13.68 14.51 -8.65
CA GLU A 102 12.67 13.65 -9.25
C GLU A 102 12.91 13.54 -10.75
N LEU A 103 12.80 12.32 -11.27
CA LEU A 103 12.94 12.02 -12.70
C LEU A 103 11.59 11.75 -13.36
N ASN A 104 11.47 12.08 -14.64
CA ASN A 104 10.30 11.70 -15.44
C ASN A 104 10.28 10.18 -15.70
N ASP A 105 11.45 9.60 -15.96
CA ASP A 105 11.65 8.19 -16.33
C ASP A 105 12.69 7.49 -15.43
N TYR A 106 12.69 6.15 -15.43
CA TYR A 106 13.69 5.34 -14.71
C TYR A 106 15.09 5.57 -15.26
N THR A 107 16.11 5.42 -14.40
CA THR A 107 17.50 5.47 -14.85
C THR A 107 17.83 4.29 -15.77
N THR A 108 18.45 4.58 -16.90
CA THR A 108 19.02 3.60 -17.84
C THR A 108 20.45 3.20 -17.48
N GLY A 109 21.00 3.79 -16.41
CA GLY A 109 22.41 3.64 -16.02
C GLY A 109 23.36 4.50 -16.86
N GLN A 110 22.82 5.38 -17.71
CA GLN A 110 23.58 6.36 -18.50
C GLN A 110 23.41 7.80 -17.98
N GLU A 111 22.61 7.98 -16.94
CA GLU A 111 22.30 9.29 -16.37
C GLU A 111 23.50 9.89 -15.66
N VAL A 112 23.97 11.04 -16.14
CA VAL A 112 25.02 11.85 -15.52
C VAL A 112 24.40 13.18 -15.11
N LEU A 113 24.26 13.35 -13.81
CA LEU A 113 23.83 14.60 -13.20
C LEU A 113 24.97 15.61 -13.22
N SER A 114 24.65 16.86 -13.53
CA SER A 114 25.54 18.01 -13.42
C SER A 114 24.90 19.08 -12.54
N VAL A 115 25.62 19.53 -11.52
CA VAL A 115 25.23 20.59 -10.58
C VAL A 115 26.24 21.73 -10.66
N LYS A 116 25.75 22.94 -10.96
CA LYS A 116 26.53 24.17 -11.08
C LYS A 116 25.91 25.29 -10.26
N PRO A 117 26.65 26.35 -9.89
CA PRO A 117 26.02 27.59 -9.46
C PRO A 117 25.18 28.19 -10.59
N LYS A 118 23.98 28.69 -10.30
CA LYS A 118 23.08 29.24 -11.33
C LYS A 118 23.72 30.40 -12.10
N THR A 119 24.43 31.25 -11.36
CA THR A 119 25.17 32.40 -11.89
C THR A 119 26.41 32.67 -11.04
N ALA A 120 27.28 33.57 -11.51
CA ALA A 120 28.44 34.03 -10.75
C ALA A 120 28.10 34.79 -9.46
N ASN A 121 26.82 35.00 -9.15
CA ASN A 121 26.31 35.77 -8.02
C ASN A 121 25.23 34.99 -7.23
N SER A 122 25.30 33.67 -7.24
CA SER A 122 24.27 32.77 -6.68
C SER A 122 24.66 32.11 -5.35
N ILE A 123 25.97 31.95 -5.10
CA ILE A 123 26.50 31.31 -3.88
C ILE A 123 27.73 32.10 -3.43
N TYR A 124 27.79 32.46 -2.16
CA TYR A 124 28.84 33.28 -1.56
C TYR A 124 29.42 32.60 -0.33
N ASN A 125 30.67 32.91 0.00
CA ASN A 125 31.23 32.55 1.29
C ASN A 125 31.02 33.63 2.35
N ALA A 126 31.54 33.38 3.54
CA ALA A 126 31.50 34.31 4.65
C ALA A 126 32.24 35.63 4.38
N ASP A 127 33.07 35.77 3.35
CA ASP A 127 33.71 37.05 3.02
C ASP A 127 32.95 37.82 1.93
N GLY A 128 31.77 37.33 1.54
CA GLY A 128 30.95 37.91 0.46
C GLY A 128 31.52 37.66 -0.93
N LYS A 129 32.49 36.73 -1.06
CA LYS A 129 33.08 36.38 -2.35
C LYS A 129 32.24 35.29 -3.00
N ALA A 130 31.85 35.54 -4.26
CA ALA A 130 31.02 34.61 -4.98
C ALA A 130 31.81 33.39 -5.49
N MET A 131 31.14 32.24 -5.49
CA MET A 131 31.57 31.02 -6.16
C MET A 131 31.68 31.27 -7.66
N ALA A 132 32.70 30.70 -8.31
CA ALA A 132 32.83 30.81 -9.75
C ALA A 132 31.67 30.08 -10.46
N ALA A 133 31.05 30.71 -11.46
CA ALA A 133 29.99 30.08 -12.26
C ALA A 133 30.47 28.85 -13.07
N THR A 134 31.79 28.65 -13.15
CA THR A 134 32.41 27.49 -13.79
C THR A 134 32.57 26.28 -12.85
N GLU A 135 32.28 26.44 -11.55
CA GLU A 135 32.24 25.30 -10.63
C GLU A 135 31.18 24.31 -11.10
N GLU A 136 31.55 23.03 -11.11
CA GLU A 136 30.69 21.94 -11.55
C GLU A 136 31.03 20.69 -10.74
N LYS A 137 30.00 20.00 -10.28
CA LYS A 137 30.11 18.61 -9.87
C LYS A 137 29.21 17.77 -10.76
N THR A 138 29.80 16.72 -11.28
CA THR A 138 29.05 15.67 -11.94
C THR A 138 29.10 14.41 -11.12
N ALA A 139 28.01 13.66 -11.17
CA ALA A 139 27.98 12.30 -10.69
C ALA A 139 27.00 11.51 -11.53
N SER A 140 27.35 10.25 -11.79
CA SER A 140 26.40 9.33 -12.38
C SER A 140 25.27 9.11 -11.37
N LEU A 141 24.03 9.07 -11.87
CA LEU A 141 22.95 8.47 -11.11
C LEU A 141 23.15 6.97 -11.29
N ASP A 142 24.06 6.39 -10.51
CA ASP A 142 24.39 4.96 -10.46
C ASP A 142 23.19 4.17 -9.88
N GLY A 143 22.01 4.34 -10.48
CA GLY A 143 20.92 3.40 -10.34
C GLY A 143 21.31 2.12 -11.06
N THR A 144 20.93 0.99 -10.51
CA THR A 144 21.08 -0.29 -11.18
C THR A 144 20.43 -0.20 -12.58
N VAL A 145 21.06 -0.74 -13.63
CA VAL A 145 20.46 -0.74 -14.97
C VAL A 145 19.11 -1.44 -14.88
N HIS A 146 18.03 -0.70 -15.13
CA HIS A 146 16.68 -1.26 -15.18
C HIS A 146 16.41 -1.84 -16.56
N GLU A 147 16.66 -3.15 -16.72
CA GLU A 147 16.23 -3.84 -17.94
C GLU A 147 14.72 -4.09 -17.88
N THR A 148 14.04 -3.81 -18.99
CA THR A 148 12.65 -4.24 -19.17
C THR A 148 12.63 -5.68 -19.66
N ILE A 149 12.23 -6.61 -18.79
CA ILE A 149 12.11 -8.03 -19.08
C ILE A 149 10.65 -8.35 -19.38
N THR A 150 10.34 -8.62 -20.65
CA THR A 150 9.01 -9.16 -21.01
C THR A 150 8.94 -10.64 -20.62
N VAL A 151 8.03 -10.96 -19.71
CA VAL A 151 7.75 -12.32 -19.25
C VAL A 151 6.55 -12.85 -20.02
N LYS A 152 6.79 -13.87 -20.83
CA LYS A 152 5.74 -14.57 -21.58
C LYS A 152 5.83 -16.05 -21.24
N ASP A 153 4.70 -16.64 -20.91
CA ASP A 153 4.60 -18.07 -20.67
C ASP A 153 4.29 -18.82 -21.97
N ASP A 154 5.13 -19.79 -22.32
CA ASP A 154 4.99 -20.67 -23.47
C ASP A 154 4.51 -22.10 -23.07
N GLY A 155 4.02 -22.25 -21.85
CA GLY A 155 3.61 -23.49 -21.20
C GLY A 155 4.57 -23.95 -20.11
N ASN A 156 5.81 -23.44 -20.08
CA ASN A 156 6.81 -23.82 -19.08
C ASN A 156 6.70 -23.06 -17.76
N GLY A 157 5.86 -22.02 -17.67
CA GLY A 157 5.76 -21.13 -16.52
C GLY A 157 7.01 -20.25 -16.35
N THR A 158 7.12 -19.57 -15.20
CA THR A 158 8.27 -18.70 -14.89
C THR A 158 9.58 -19.47 -14.68
N GLY A 159 9.49 -20.76 -14.40
CA GLY A 159 10.60 -21.51 -13.81
C GLY A 159 10.83 -21.14 -12.34
N THR A 160 11.77 -21.84 -11.69
CA THR A 160 12.27 -21.44 -10.37
C THR A 160 13.32 -20.36 -10.56
N THR A 161 12.95 -19.12 -10.26
CA THR A 161 13.75 -17.93 -10.59
C THR A 161 13.56 -16.81 -9.58
N THR A 162 14.42 -15.80 -9.67
CA THR A 162 14.34 -14.58 -8.87
C THR A 162 14.13 -13.38 -9.78
N TRP A 163 13.11 -12.59 -9.48
CA TRP A 163 12.90 -11.27 -10.04
C TRP A 163 13.48 -10.22 -9.12
N THR A 164 14.31 -9.34 -9.67
CA THR A 164 15.15 -8.42 -8.90
C THR A 164 14.69 -6.99 -9.04
N ALA A 165 14.90 -6.18 -7.99
CA ALA A 165 14.38 -4.81 -7.95
C ALA A 165 15.01 -3.87 -9.00
N ASN A 166 16.14 -4.29 -9.54
CA ASN A 166 16.81 -3.60 -10.62
C ASN A 166 16.27 -3.92 -12.01
N ASN A 167 15.14 -4.60 -12.15
CA ASN A 167 14.52 -4.85 -13.45
C ASN A 167 13.06 -4.43 -13.41
N LEU A 168 12.52 -4.09 -14.57
CA LEU A 168 11.09 -3.92 -14.78
C LEU A 168 10.56 -5.19 -15.45
N TYR A 169 9.66 -5.92 -14.79
CA TYR A 169 9.07 -7.11 -15.37
C TYR A 169 7.73 -6.76 -16.04
N VAL A 170 7.52 -7.21 -17.26
CA VAL A 170 6.28 -6.96 -18.02
C VAL A 170 5.64 -8.28 -18.42
N LEU A 171 4.52 -8.63 -17.80
CA LEU A 171 3.72 -9.82 -18.11
C LEU A 171 3.02 -9.63 -19.46
N ASP A 172 3.20 -10.59 -20.37
CA ASP A 172 2.58 -10.63 -21.69
C ASP A 172 1.65 -11.86 -21.78
N GLY A 173 0.38 -11.65 -21.39
CA GLY A 173 -0.62 -12.70 -21.22
C GLY A 173 -0.59 -13.34 -19.83
N LEU A 174 -1.27 -14.48 -19.70
CA LEU A 174 -1.33 -15.25 -18.45
C LEU A 174 0.04 -15.90 -18.17
N VAL A 175 0.70 -15.50 -17.08
CA VAL A 175 2.02 -16.00 -16.68
C VAL A 175 1.88 -16.89 -15.45
N PHE A 176 2.23 -18.17 -15.57
CA PHE A 176 2.07 -19.14 -14.50
C PHE A 176 3.36 -19.44 -13.74
N ILE A 177 3.25 -19.61 -12.43
CA ILE A 177 4.24 -20.30 -11.60
C ILE A 177 3.72 -21.73 -11.41
N ASN A 178 4.31 -22.69 -12.11
CA ASN A 178 3.80 -24.06 -12.18
C ASN A 178 4.07 -24.87 -10.90
N ASP A 179 3.42 -26.04 -10.79
CA ASP A 179 3.70 -27.01 -9.73
C ASP A 179 5.20 -27.32 -9.62
N GLY A 180 5.73 -27.25 -8.40
CA GLY A 180 7.15 -27.44 -8.11
C GLY A 180 8.07 -26.25 -8.45
N GLN A 181 7.54 -25.17 -9.03
CA GLN A 181 8.30 -23.94 -9.27
C GLN A 181 8.21 -22.99 -8.07
N THR A 182 9.22 -22.13 -7.93
CA THR A 182 9.21 -21.05 -6.95
C THR A 182 9.71 -19.76 -7.60
N LEU A 183 8.85 -18.75 -7.66
CA LEU A 183 9.24 -17.40 -8.04
C LEU A 183 9.56 -16.61 -6.78
N THR A 184 10.79 -16.11 -6.67
CA THR A 184 11.18 -15.15 -5.63
C THR A 184 11.16 -13.74 -6.22
N ILE A 185 10.61 -12.76 -5.52
CA ILE A 185 10.55 -11.36 -5.96
C ILE A 185 11.19 -10.50 -4.88
N GLU A 186 12.24 -9.76 -5.25
CA GLU A 186 12.93 -8.85 -4.33
C GLU A 186 12.07 -7.62 -3.98
N ALA A 187 12.23 -7.11 -2.77
CA ALA A 187 11.60 -5.86 -2.33
C ALA A 187 11.94 -4.69 -3.28
N GLY A 188 10.93 -3.88 -3.63
CA GLY A 188 11.07 -2.76 -4.56
C GLY A 188 10.93 -3.13 -6.04
N THR A 189 10.69 -4.41 -6.37
CA THR A 189 10.47 -4.83 -7.76
C THR A 189 9.15 -4.28 -8.29
N ILE A 190 9.18 -3.80 -9.54
CA ILE A 190 8.00 -3.36 -10.27
C ILE A 190 7.66 -4.41 -11.34
N ILE A 191 6.40 -4.86 -11.32
CA ILE A 191 5.84 -5.81 -12.26
C ILE A 191 4.64 -5.15 -12.93
N LYS A 192 4.57 -5.24 -14.26
CA LYS A 192 3.53 -4.62 -15.07
C LYS A 192 2.79 -5.65 -15.91
N GLY A 193 1.46 -5.56 -16.01
CA GLY A 193 0.66 -6.33 -16.95
C GLY A 193 0.44 -5.58 -18.26
N LYS A 194 0.66 -6.21 -19.42
CA LYS A 194 0.22 -5.65 -20.70
C LYS A 194 -1.29 -5.59 -20.78
N ALA A 195 -1.77 -4.57 -21.50
CA ALA A 195 -3.18 -4.45 -21.83
C ALA A 195 -3.69 -5.69 -22.58
N GLY A 196 -4.91 -6.09 -22.25
CA GLY A 196 -5.59 -7.25 -22.81
C GLY A 196 -6.91 -7.45 -22.08
N GLN A 197 -7.79 -8.29 -22.62
CA GLN A 197 -9.07 -8.63 -21.99
C GLN A 197 -9.31 -10.13 -22.19
N GLY A 198 -10.12 -10.74 -21.31
CA GLY A 198 -10.43 -12.17 -21.42
C GLY A 198 -9.19 -13.05 -21.35
N ALA A 199 -9.17 -14.09 -22.18
CA ALA A 199 -8.02 -14.98 -22.35
C ALA A 199 -6.73 -14.28 -22.84
N ASN A 200 -6.83 -13.01 -23.27
CA ASN A 200 -5.67 -12.20 -23.67
C ASN A 200 -5.22 -11.22 -22.57
N ALA A 201 -5.87 -11.20 -21.40
CA ALA A 201 -5.43 -10.39 -20.29
C ALA A 201 -4.07 -10.86 -19.76
N SER A 202 -3.30 -9.92 -19.22
CA SER A 202 -2.04 -10.25 -18.55
C SER A 202 -2.27 -10.37 -17.06
N ALA A 203 -1.88 -11.47 -16.45
CA ALA A 203 -2.02 -11.74 -15.03
C ALA A 203 -0.86 -12.63 -14.54
N LEU A 204 -0.55 -12.56 -13.25
CA LEU A 204 0.37 -13.50 -12.60
C LEU A 204 -0.43 -14.55 -11.84
N ILE A 205 -0.20 -15.82 -12.15
CA ILE A 205 -0.95 -16.94 -11.56
C ILE A 205 0.01 -17.89 -10.86
N VAL A 206 -0.19 -18.12 -9.57
CA VAL A 206 0.44 -19.25 -8.86
C VAL A 206 -0.47 -20.46 -9.03
N SER A 207 -0.06 -21.42 -9.85
CA SER A 207 -0.78 -22.69 -10.03
C SER A 207 -0.69 -23.54 -8.75
N ARG A 208 -1.61 -24.49 -8.59
CA ARG A 208 -1.55 -25.50 -7.52
C ARG A 208 -0.16 -26.10 -7.38
N GLY A 209 0.47 -25.88 -6.22
CA GLY A 209 1.80 -26.41 -5.89
C GLY A 209 2.99 -25.59 -6.37
N GLY A 210 2.75 -24.52 -7.12
CA GLY A 210 3.72 -23.43 -7.32
C GLY A 210 3.84 -22.57 -6.06
N LYS A 211 4.91 -21.78 -5.98
CA LYS A 211 5.15 -20.87 -4.85
C LYS A 211 5.60 -19.49 -5.29
N ILE A 212 5.08 -18.46 -4.62
CA ILE A 212 5.57 -17.09 -4.73
C ILE A 212 6.22 -16.67 -3.40
N MET A 213 7.44 -16.13 -3.47
CA MET A 213 8.14 -15.56 -2.32
C MET A 213 8.36 -14.07 -2.62
N ALA A 214 7.33 -13.26 -2.35
CA ALA A 214 7.29 -11.84 -2.63
C ALA A 214 7.24 -11.06 -1.30
N GLU A 215 8.41 -10.71 -0.79
CA GLU A 215 8.58 -10.07 0.51
C GLU A 215 9.13 -8.65 0.34
N GLY A 216 8.24 -7.70 0.06
CA GLY A 216 8.54 -6.28 0.08
C GLY A 216 8.78 -5.75 1.50
N THR A 217 9.02 -4.45 1.59
CA THR A 217 9.12 -3.71 2.86
C THR A 217 8.31 -2.42 2.75
N ALA A 218 8.04 -1.74 3.88
CA ALA A 218 7.36 -0.46 3.86
C ALA A 218 8.14 0.59 3.03
N GLU A 219 9.48 0.55 3.07
CA GLU A 219 10.34 1.46 2.32
C GLU A 219 10.50 1.04 0.85
N LYS A 220 10.32 -0.25 0.54
CA LYS A 220 10.48 -0.84 -0.79
C LYS A 220 9.35 -1.84 -1.07
N PRO A 221 8.10 -1.38 -1.26
CA PRO A 221 7.01 -2.28 -1.59
C PRO A 221 7.22 -2.89 -2.98
N ILE A 222 6.68 -4.09 -3.20
CA ILE A 222 6.56 -4.66 -4.55
C ILE A 222 5.31 -4.05 -5.19
N ILE A 223 5.44 -3.55 -6.41
CA ILE A 223 4.31 -2.92 -7.12
C ILE A 223 3.92 -3.78 -8.32
N PHE A 224 2.68 -4.26 -8.32
CA PHE A 224 2.01 -4.82 -9.48
C PHE A 224 1.07 -3.77 -10.07
N THR A 225 1.26 -3.44 -11.35
CA THR A 225 0.47 -2.39 -12.01
C THR A 225 0.29 -2.68 -13.51
N ALA A 226 -0.29 -1.75 -14.26
CA ALA A 226 -0.42 -1.86 -15.71
C ALA A 226 0.84 -1.38 -16.45
N GLU A 227 1.08 -1.88 -17.67
CA GLU A 227 2.16 -1.40 -18.55
C GLU A 227 2.11 0.13 -18.73
N ALA A 228 0.88 0.64 -18.88
CA ALA A 228 0.59 2.06 -19.08
C ALA A 228 0.91 2.94 -17.86
N ASP A 229 0.91 2.40 -16.63
CA ASP A 229 1.19 3.17 -15.42
C ASP A 229 2.69 3.43 -15.29
N ASP A 230 3.11 4.65 -15.59
CA ASP A 230 4.50 5.08 -15.49
C ASP A 230 4.96 5.41 -14.07
N LEU A 231 4.08 5.26 -13.06
CA LEU A 231 4.33 5.54 -11.65
C LEU A 231 4.75 6.99 -11.38
N ASN A 232 4.50 7.91 -12.32
CA ASN A 232 4.71 9.36 -12.13
C ASN A 232 3.40 10.16 -12.15
N GLY A 233 2.25 9.47 -12.29
CA GLY A 233 0.92 10.08 -12.30
C GLY A 233 0.38 10.44 -13.68
N SER A 234 1.01 10.02 -14.79
CA SER A 234 0.42 10.18 -16.13
C SER A 234 -0.84 9.33 -16.31
N VAL A 235 -0.86 8.13 -15.72
CA VAL A 235 -2.10 7.38 -15.51
C VAL A 235 -2.76 7.92 -14.25
N GLN A 236 -4.03 8.31 -14.36
CA GLN A 236 -4.78 8.77 -13.19
C GLN A 236 -4.92 7.61 -12.20
N ASP A 237 -4.66 7.86 -10.92
CA ASP A 237 -4.71 6.85 -9.85
C ASP A 237 -6.00 6.00 -9.87
N LEU A 238 -7.15 6.58 -10.23
CA LEU A 238 -8.43 5.89 -10.28
C LEU A 238 -8.72 5.15 -11.60
N THR A 239 -7.80 5.14 -12.56
CA THR A 239 -7.94 4.31 -13.77
C THR A 239 -7.97 2.84 -13.39
N ASP A 240 -8.79 2.02 -14.02
CA ASP A 240 -8.93 0.60 -13.73
C ASP A 240 -9.01 -0.24 -15.01
N GLY A 241 -9.11 -1.55 -14.86
CA GLY A 241 -9.44 -2.40 -16.00
C GLY A 241 -8.26 -2.69 -16.93
N LEU A 242 -7.04 -2.34 -16.52
CA LEU A 242 -5.90 -2.23 -17.43
C LEU A 242 -5.11 -3.53 -17.59
N TRP A 243 -5.23 -4.46 -16.64
CA TRP A 243 -4.62 -5.79 -16.64
C TRP A 243 -5.37 -6.71 -15.66
N GLY A 244 -5.07 -8.01 -15.66
CA GLY A 244 -5.84 -9.00 -14.92
C GLY A 244 -5.75 -8.86 -13.40
N GLY A 245 -4.55 -8.92 -12.83
CA GLY A 245 -4.36 -8.99 -11.38
C GLY A 245 -3.44 -10.14 -10.97
N VAL A 246 -3.53 -10.53 -9.70
CA VAL A 246 -2.75 -11.64 -9.13
C VAL A 246 -3.69 -12.74 -8.65
N ILE A 247 -3.42 -13.98 -9.08
CA ILE A 247 -4.25 -15.14 -8.75
C ILE A 247 -3.39 -16.20 -8.04
N ILE A 248 -3.84 -16.68 -6.89
CA ILE A 248 -3.18 -17.75 -6.13
C ILE A 248 -4.09 -18.97 -6.03
N LEU A 249 -3.66 -20.09 -6.58
CA LEU A 249 -4.41 -21.35 -6.61
C LEU A 249 -3.75 -22.38 -5.69
N GLY A 250 -4.46 -22.77 -4.64
CA GLY A 250 -4.00 -23.70 -3.63
C GLY A 250 -4.71 -25.06 -3.67
N LYS A 251 -4.29 -25.91 -2.73
CA LYS A 251 -4.76 -27.30 -2.58
C LYS A 251 -5.70 -27.51 -1.39
N ALA A 252 -6.21 -26.44 -0.77
CA ALA A 252 -7.14 -26.52 0.36
C ALA A 252 -8.55 -26.97 -0.08
N ARG A 253 -9.42 -27.29 0.88
CA ARG A 253 -10.80 -27.69 0.56
C ARG A 253 -11.69 -26.48 0.23
N THR A 254 -12.52 -26.64 -0.78
CA THR A 254 -13.73 -25.85 -1.05
C THR A 254 -14.96 -26.69 -0.67
N ASN A 255 -16.14 -26.08 -0.70
CA ASN A 255 -17.41 -26.81 -0.58
C ASN A 255 -18.11 -27.08 -1.92
N ALA A 256 -17.49 -26.69 -3.04
CA ALA A 256 -17.99 -26.96 -4.37
C ALA A 256 -17.92 -28.45 -4.72
N ILE A 257 -18.80 -28.90 -5.62
CA ILE A 257 -18.80 -30.27 -6.15
C ILE A 257 -18.64 -30.23 -7.68
N PRO A 258 -17.56 -30.80 -8.26
CA PRO A 258 -16.43 -31.49 -7.59
C PRO A 258 -15.55 -30.55 -6.74
N GLN A 259 -14.71 -31.10 -5.85
CA GLN A 259 -13.83 -30.29 -4.98
C GLN A 259 -12.72 -29.54 -5.72
N GLU A 260 -12.36 -29.99 -6.93
CA GLU A 260 -11.44 -29.28 -7.81
C GLU A 260 -12.26 -28.49 -8.82
N GLN A 261 -12.03 -27.18 -8.84
CA GLN A 261 -12.77 -26.24 -9.68
C GLN A 261 -11.79 -25.48 -10.57
N GLN A 262 -12.29 -25.01 -11.71
CA GLN A 262 -11.55 -24.07 -12.55
C GLN A 262 -11.80 -22.67 -12.01
N ILE A 263 -10.74 -21.90 -11.78
CA ILE A 263 -10.89 -20.50 -11.38
C ILE A 263 -11.52 -19.70 -12.53
N GLU A 264 -12.40 -18.78 -12.18
CA GLU A 264 -12.86 -17.76 -13.12
C GLU A 264 -11.71 -16.90 -13.62
N GLY A 265 -11.92 -16.16 -14.71
CA GLY A 265 -10.86 -15.41 -15.35
C GLY A 265 -9.92 -16.23 -16.25
N ILE A 266 -9.85 -17.55 -16.05
CA ILE A 266 -8.91 -18.44 -16.78
C ILE A 266 -9.67 -19.43 -17.67
N PRO A 267 -9.29 -19.57 -18.97
CA PRO A 267 -9.97 -20.49 -19.87
C PRO A 267 -10.07 -21.91 -19.32
N GLN A 268 -11.24 -22.54 -19.45
CA GLN A 268 -11.50 -23.94 -19.04
C GLN A 268 -10.56 -24.96 -19.71
N THR A 269 -9.94 -24.60 -20.84
CA THR A 269 -8.95 -25.42 -21.54
C THR A 269 -7.54 -25.30 -20.97
N GLU A 270 -7.31 -24.39 -20.01
CA GLU A 270 -6.04 -24.17 -19.34
C GLU A 270 -6.03 -24.89 -17.98
N PRO A 271 -5.47 -26.11 -17.90
CA PRO A 271 -5.53 -26.95 -16.70
C PRO A 271 -4.76 -26.39 -15.51
N ARG A 272 -3.88 -25.40 -15.73
CA ARG A 272 -3.13 -24.72 -14.66
C ARG A 272 -3.99 -23.74 -13.86
N GLY A 273 -5.19 -23.41 -14.35
CA GLY A 273 -6.20 -22.61 -13.63
C GLY A 273 -7.06 -23.39 -12.64
N VAL A 274 -6.81 -24.69 -12.45
CA VAL A 274 -7.54 -25.50 -11.46
C VAL A 274 -7.07 -25.16 -10.05
N TYR A 275 -7.99 -25.00 -9.10
CA TYR A 275 -7.77 -24.90 -7.65
C TYR A 275 -8.55 -25.97 -6.88
N GLY A 276 -8.27 -26.10 -5.59
CA GLY A 276 -8.96 -27.04 -4.71
C GLY A 276 -8.18 -28.32 -4.41
N GLY A 277 -8.70 -29.10 -3.47
CA GLY A 277 -8.05 -30.30 -2.98
C GLY A 277 -8.44 -30.63 -1.54
N THR A 278 -7.53 -31.27 -0.82
CA THR A 278 -7.79 -31.81 0.53
C THR A 278 -6.83 -31.30 1.60
N ASN A 279 -5.90 -30.41 1.23
CA ASN A 279 -4.83 -29.95 2.11
C ASN A 279 -5.05 -28.51 2.61
N ASP A 280 -5.75 -28.36 3.72
CA ASP A 280 -6.00 -27.03 4.32
C ASP A 280 -4.73 -26.34 4.88
N ALA A 281 -3.64 -27.10 5.04
CA ALA A 281 -2.33 -26.59 5.41
C ALA A 281 -1.41 -26.38 4.19
N ASP A 282 -1.96 -26.31 2.98
CA ASP A 282 -1.20 -25.97 1.77
C ASP A 282 -0.48 -24.61 1.93
N ASN A 283 0.64 -24.47 1.23
CA ASN A 283 1.49 -23.28 1.31
C ASN A 283 1.91 -22.84 -0.09
N SER A 284 1.31 -21.75 -0.55
CA SER A 284 1.58 -21.08 -1.83
C SER A 284 2.71 -20.04 -1.73
N GLY A 285 3.30 -19.85 -0.54
CA GLY A 285 4.45 -19.00 -0.27
C GLY A 285 4.12 -17.81 0.63
N VAL A 286 4.74 -16.66 0.33
CA VAL A 286 4.67 -15.43 1.13
C VAL A 286 4.39 -14.24 0.21
N LEU A 287 3.42 -13.41 0.61
CA LEU A 287 3.10 -12.13 0.00
C LEU A 287 3.13 -11.06 1.09
N LYS A 288 4.09 -10.13 1.02
CA LYS A 288 4.29 -9.08 2.02
C LYS A 288 4.63 -7.73 1.40
N TYR A 289 3.99 -6.65 1.85
CA TYR A 289 4.19 -5.27 1.36
C TYR A 289 4.09 -5.18 -0.16
N ILE A 290 2.89 -5.46 -0.65
CA ILE A 290 2.58 -5.51 -2.08
C ILE A 290 1.44 -4.54 -2.39
N SER A 291 1.61 -3.70 -3.42
CA SER A 291 0.57 -2.82 -3.94
C SER A 291 0.17 -3.29 -5.34
N ILE A 292 -1.10 -3.67 -5.50
CA ILE A 292 -1.73 -4.14 -6.73
C ILE A 292 -2.66 -3.03 -7.23
N ARG A 293 -2.39 -2.49 -8.41
CA ARG A 293 -3.05 -1.27 -8.91
C ARG A 293 -3.66 -1.46 -10.29
N HIS A 294 -4.76 -0.76 -10.54
CA HIS A 294 -5.38 -0.66 -11.88
C HIS A 294 -5.76 -2.01 -12.50
N GLY A 295 -5.90 -3.04 -11.66
CA GLY A 295 -6.25 -4.40 -12.08
C GLY A 295 -7.70 -4.50 -12.49
N GLY A 296 -8.16 -5.74 -12.65
CA GLY A 296 -9.50 -6.02 -13.08
C GLY A 296 -9.54 -6.23 -14.58
N THR A 297 -10.10 -7.33 -15.04
CA THR A 297 -10.56 -7.42 -16.44
C THR A 297 -11.91 -8.07 -16.47
N ASP A 298 -12.78 -7.49 -17.29
CA ASP A 298 -14.08 -8.09 -17.58
C ASP A 298 -13.85 -9.18 -18.65
N ILE A 299 -14.31 -10.39 -18.36
CA ILE A 299 -14.19 -11.53 -19.29
C ILE A 299 -15.54 -12.11 -19.71
N GLY A 300 -16.64 -11.42 -19.39
CA GLY A 300 -18.03 -11.83 -19.58
C GLY A 300 -18.86 -11.55 -18.32
N GLU A 301 -20.19 -11.63 -18.43
CA GLU A 301 -21.10 -11.39 -17.30
C GLU A 301 -20.87 -12.43 -16.18
N GLY A 302 -20.37 -11.98 -15.02
CA GLY A 302 -20.10 -12.82 -13.85
C GLY A 302 -18.92 -13.77 -14.04
N ASN A 303 -17.91 -13.33 -14.78
CA ASN A 303 -16.63 -13.99 -14.93
C ASN A 303 -15.58 -12.89 -15.15
N GLU A 304 -14.81 -12.59 -14.12
CA GLU A 304 -13.85 -11.50 -14.13
C GLU A 304 -12.51 -11.94 -13.48
N ILE A 305 -11.46 -11.13 -13.64
CA ILE A 305 -10.23 -11.31 -12.85
C ILE A 305 -10.18 -10.18 -11.84
N ASN A 306 -10.02 -10.50 -10.56
CA ASN A 306 -10.06 -9.55 -9.45
C ASN A 306 -8.65 -9.03 -9.11
N GLY A 307 -8.56 -8.08 -8.17
CA GLY A 307 -7.27 -7.51 -7.78
C GLY A 307 -6.33 -8.57 -7.21
N LEU A 308 -6.80 -9.26 -6.17
CA LEU A 308 -6.17 -10.47 -5.65
C LEU A 308 -7.21 -11.59 -5.51
N THR A 309 -7.07 -12.64 -6.31
CA THR A 309 -7.93 -13.82 -6.27
C THR A 309 -7.26 -14.95 -5.50
N LEU A 310 -7.97 -15.56 -4.54
CA LEU A 310 -7.46 -16.60 -3.66
C LEU A 310 -8.31 -17.88 -3.77
N GLY A 311 -7.96 -18.75 -4.72
CA GLY A 311 -8.64 -20.03 -4.93
C GLY A 311 -8.06 -21.15 -4.06
N ALA A 312 -8.83 -21.62 -3.07
CA ALA A 312 -8.45 -22.71 -2.16
C ALA A 312 -7.04 -22.60 -1.58
N VAL A 313 -6.62 -21.39 -1.23
CA VAL A 313 -5.31 -21.14 -0.63
C VAL A 313 -5.26 -21.74 0.78
N GLY A 314 -4.15 -22.38 1.13
CA GLY A 314 -4.00 -23.01 2.44
C GLY A 314 -3.58 -22.04 3.55
N SER A 315 -3.82 -22.45 4.79
CA SER A 315 -3.54 -21.67 6.01
C SER A 315 -2.06 -21.47 6.33
N SER A 316 -1.16 -22.13 5.60
CA SER A 316 0.28 -21.98 5.75
C SER A 316 0.89 -20.96 4.77
N THR A 317 0.08 -20.37 3.88
CA THR A 317 0.48 -19.22 3.07
C THR A 317 0.44 -17.94 3.92
N GLU A 318 1.49 -17.14 3.91
CA GLU A 318 1.53 -15.84 4.61
C GLU A 318 1.12 -14.73 3.65
N ILE A 319 0.10 -13.95 4.03
CA ILE A 319 -0.40 -12.82 3.25
C ILE A 319 -0.58 -11.63 4.21
N GLU A 320 0.33 -10.67 4.16
CA GLU A 320 0.29 -9.49 5.04
C GLU A 320 0.66 -8.21 4.30
N PHE A 321 0.14 -7.05 4.70
CA PHE A 321 0.48 -5.77 4.07
C PHE A 321 0.25 -5.78 2.55
N ILE A 322 -1.00 -6.03 2.16
CA ILE A 322 -1.42 -5.98 0.75
C ILE A 322 -2.33 -4.78 0.54
N GLU A 323 -2.05 -4.01 -0.50
CA GLU A 323 -2.96 -3.00 -1.03
C GLU A 323 -3.51 -3.48 -2.38
N VAL A 324 -4.83 -3.40 -2.54
CA VAL A 324 -5.49 -3.41 -3.85
C VAL A 324 -6.14 -2.06 -4.06
N PHE A 325 -5.74 -1.37 -5.14
CA PHE A 325 -6.13 0.00 -5.41
C PHE A 325 -6.71 0.14 -6.81
N ALA A 326 -7.91 0.72 -6.91
CA ALA A 326 -8.59 0.98 -8.18
C ALA A 326 -8.68 -0.26 -9.09
N ASN A 327 -9.06 -1.41 -8.53
CA ASN A 327 -9.43 -2.57 -9.32
C ASN A 327 -10.77 -2.31 -10.03
N LYS A 328 -10.96 -2.82 -11.26
CA LYS A 328 -12.23 -2.64 -11.98
C LYS A 328 -13.37 -3.39 -11.31
N ASP A 329 -13.04 -4.54 -10.74
CA ASP A 329 -13.96 -5.46 -10.09
C ASP A 329 -13.62 -5.54 -8.60
N ASP A 330 -13.82 -6.68 -7.97
CA ASP A 330 -13.50 -6.93 -6.57
C ASP A 330 -12.05 -6.64 -6.20
N GLY A 331 -11.87 -6.12 -4.99
CA GLY A 331 -10.54 -5.93 -4.41
C GLY A 331 -9.86 -7.26 -4.15
N ILE A 332 -10.44 -8.05 -3.25
CA ILE A 332 -9.97 -9.40 -2.93
C ILE A 332 -11.16 -10.34 -2.95
N GLU A 333 -11.01 -11.44 -3.68
CA GLU A 333 -12.01 -12.49 -3.73
C GLU A 333 -11.44 -13.85 -3.29
N PHE A 334 -12.19 -14.56 -2.46
CA PHE A 334 -11.84 -15.86 -1.92
C PHE A 334 -12.74 -16.95 -2.49
N PHE A 335 -12.15 -17.96 -3.13
CA PHE A 335 -12.87 -19.18 -3.52
C PHE A 335 -12.47 -20.34 -2.61
N GLY A 336 -13.11 -20.43 -1.45
CA GLY A 336 -12.84 -21.46 -0.46
C GLY A 336 -11.46 -21.36 0.22
N GLY A 337 -11.01 -22.48 0.77
CA GLY A 337 -9.72 -22.56 1.46
C GLY A 337 -9.66 -21.91 2.84
N MET A 338 -8.43 -21.70 3.32
CA MET A 338 -8.12 -21.16 4.64
C MET A 338 -7.01 -20.09 4.63
N PRO A 339 -6.88 -19.22 3.62
CA PRO A 339 -5.86 -18.17 3.68
C PRO A 339 -6.09 -17.28 4.91
N ARG A 340 -5.02 -16.72 5.46
CA ARG A 340 -5.08 -15.82 6.60
C ARG A 340 -4.41 -14.50 6.24
N LEU A 341 -5.15 -13.41 6.35
CA LEU A 341 -4.74 -12.11 5.82
C LEU A 341 -4.69 -11.05 6.92
N LYS A 342 -3.54 -10.39 7.07
CA LYS A 342 -3.35 -9.34 8.08
C LYS A 342 -2.90 -8.02 7.44
N ASN A 343 -3.41 -6.87 7.90
CA ASN A 343 -3.04 -5.55 7.37
C ASN A 343 -3.33 -5.43 5.86
N ILE A 344 -4.59 -5.36 5.49
CA ILE A 344 -5.03 -5.33 4.09
C ILE A 344 -5.73 -4.01 3.81
N VAL A 345 -5.41 -3.39 2.67
CA VAL A 345 -6.10 -2.19 2.16
C VAL A 345 -6.76 -2.55 0.83
N VAL A 346 -8.06 -2.32 0.73
CA VAL A 346 -8.81 -2.34 -0.52
C VAL A 346 -9.43 -0.96 -0.69
N ALA A 347 -8.97 -0.22 -1.70
CA ALA A 347 -9.37 1.17 -1.90
C ALA A 347 -9.88 1.41 -3.31
N PHE A 348 -11.06 2.01 -3.40
CA PHE A 348 -11.69 2.53 -4.62
C PHE A 348 -11.84 1.48 -5.73
N CYS A 349 -12.11 0.22 -5.38
CA CYS A 349 -12.43 -0.82 -6.35
C CYS A 349 -13.83 -0.61 -6.94
N GLY A 350 -14.06 -1.13 -8.15
CA GLY A 350 -15.28 -0.88 -8.91
C GLY A 350 -16.48 -1.64 -8.38
N ASP A 351 -16.27 -2.85 -7.86
CA ASP A 351 -17.31 -3.68 -7.25
C ASP A 351 -17.07 -3.90 -5.74
N ASP A 352 -16.91 -5.13 -5.25
CA ASP A 352 -16.84 -5.38 -3.81
C ASP A 352 -15.44 -5.21 -3.24
N SER A 353 -15.37 -4.85 -1.96
CA SER A 353 -14.05 -4.72 -1.31
C SER A 353 -13.48 -6.09 -0.95
N PHE A 354 -14.29 -6.93 -0.34
CA PHE A 354 -13.94 -8.29 0.06
C PHE A 354 -15.10 -9.23 -0.27
N ASP A 355 -14.91 -10.08 -1.27
CA ASP A 355 -15.87 -11.13 -1.60
C ASP A 355 -15.33 -12.48 -1.13
N TYR A 356 -16.11 -13.25 -0.37
CA TYR A 356 -15.78 -14.65 -0.18
C TYR A 356 -16.90 -15.57 -0.58
N ASP A 357 -16.46 -16.72 -1.04
CA ASP A 357 -17.31 -17.73 -1.61
C ASP A 357 -16.77 -19.13 -1.30
N GLN A 358 -17.56 -20.14 -1.65
CA GLN A 358 -17.15 -21.56 -1.73
C GLN A 358 -16.49 -22.15 -0.47
N GLY A 359 -16.99 -21.79 0.71
CA GLY A 359 -16.57 -22.42 1.97
C GLY A 359 -15.29 -21.83 2.57
N TYR A 360 -14.98 -20.56 2.28
CA TYR A 360 -13.85 -19.85 2.89
C TYR A 360 -13.98 -19.83 4.42
N ARG A 361 -12.92 -20.26 5.11
CA ARG A 361 -12.91 -20.41 6.58
C ARG A 361 -11.61 -19.90 7.22
N GLY A 362 -11.00 -18.92 6.57
CA GLY A 362 -9.76 -18.28 7.01
C GLY A 362 -9.94 -17.22 8.09
N TYR A 363 -8.85 -16.50 8.36
CA TYR A 363 -8.78 -15.43 9.35
C TYR A 363 -8.43 -14.09 8.70
N GLY A 364 -9.09 -13.02 9.16
CA GLY A 364 -8.81 -11.65 8.75
C GLY A 364 -8.52 -10.76 9.95
N GLN A 365 -7.48 -9.92 9.86
CA GLN A 365 -7.27 -8.86 10.85
C GLN A 365 -6.70 -7.59 10.24
N PHE A 366 -7.18 -6.42 10.69
CA PHE A 366 -6.79 -5.12 10.15
C PHE A 366 -7.12 -4.99 8.66
N TRP A 367 -8.36 -5.35 8.29
CA TRP A 367 -8.87 -5.20 6.93
C TRP A 367 -9.49 -3.82 6.76
N LEU A 368 -8.96 -3.03 5.85
CA LEU A 368 -9.46 -1.71 5.50
C LEU A 368 -10.11 -1.79 4.12
N GLY A 369 -11.41 -1.49 4.05
CA GLY A 369 -12.15 -1.32 2.81
C GLY A 369 -12.61 0.13 2.68
N VAL A 370 -12.23 0.82 1.61
CA VAL A 370 -12.60 2.23 1.38
C VAL A 370 -13.20 2.38 0.00
N GLN A 371 -14.50 2.62 -0.04
CA GLN A 371 -15.21 3.03 -1.24
C GLN A 371 -15.21 4.56 -1.37
N GLY A 372 -15.40 5.06 -2.59
CA GLY A 372 -15.35 6.50 -2.87
C GLY A 372 -15.44 6.77 -4.37
N TYR A 373 -15.56 8.04 -4.76
CA TYR A 373 -15.59 8.45 -6.18
C TYR A 373 -16.70 7.79 -7.01
N GLU A 374 -17.84 7.50 -6.37
CA GLU A 374 -18.95 6.74 -6.97
C GLU A 374 -18.61 5.28 -7.35
N ARG A 375 -17.53 4.73 -6.80
CA ARG A 375 -17.05 3.35 -7.05
C ARG A 375 -17.32 2.44 -5.86
N GLY A 376 -17.58 1.17 -6.17
CA GLY A 376 -17.84 0.10 -5.23
C GLY A 376 -19.33 -0.24 -5.08
N ASP A 377 -19.63 -1.51 -4.78
CA ASP A 377 -20.94 -2.02 -4.40
C ASP A 377 -21.04 -2.31 -2.89
N ARG A 378 -20.71 -3.50 -2.42
CA ARG A 378 -20.62 -3.89 -1.00
C ARG A 378 -19.20 -3.73 -0.47
N LEU A 379 -19.09 -3.48 0.84
CA LEU A 379 -17.79 -3.59 1.53
C LEU A 379 -17.45 -5.05 1.85
N GLY A 380 -18.47 -5.92 1.89
CA GLY A 380 -18.29 -7.36 1.85
C GLY A 380 -19.48 -8.09 1.25
N GLU A 381 -19.22 -8.91 0.24
CA GLU A 381 -20.14 -9.92 -0.31
C GLU A 381 -19.72 -11.29 0.18
N HIS A 382 -20.65 -12.00 0.78
CA HIS A 382 -20.35 -13.18 1.57
C HIS A 382 -21.30 -14.30 1.16
N ASP A 383 -20.78 -15.17 0.32
CA ASP A 383 -21.46 -16.33 -0.26
C ASP A 383 -20.93 -17.60 0.41
N GLY A 384 -21.84 -18.51 0.75
CA GLY A 384 -21.49 -19.71 1.50
C GLY A 384 -20.99 -20.82 0.59
N GLY A 385 -21.82 -21.26 -0.35
CA GLY A 385 -21.47 -22.18 -1.42
C GLY A 385 -22.47 -22.10 -2.57
N THR A 386 -22.04 -22.48 -3.77
CA THR A 386 -22.86 -22.30 -4.99
C THR A 386 -23.76 -23.50 -5.28
N ASP A 387 -23.18 -24.66 -5.60
CA ASP A 387 -23.93 -25.89 -5.90
C ASP A 387 -23.20 -27.12 -5.30
N PRO A 388 -23.71 -27.71 -4.20
CA PRO A 388 -24.85 -27.25 -3.40
C PRO A 388 -24.46 -26.16 -2.38
N GLU A 389 -25.38 -25.24 -2.07
CA GLU A 389 -25.26 -24.27 -0.94
C GLU A 389 -25.04 -24.93 0.43
N THR A 390 -25.42 -26.21 0.55
CA THR A 390 -25.21 -27.02 1.76
C THR A 390 -23.87 -27.75 1.78
N GLY A 391 -23.02 -27.51 0.79
CA GLY A 391 -21.69 -28.11 0.70
C GLY A 391 -20.87 -27.83 1.95
N GLU A 392 -20.14 -28.85 2.41
CA GLU A 392 -19.18 -28.72 3.50
C GLU A 392 -17.74 -28.68 2.97
N PRO A 393 -16.85 -27.90 3.61
CA PRO A 393 -17.07 -27.10 4.82
C PRO A 393 -17.80 -25.77 4.56
N TYR A 394 -18.65 -25.33 5.49
CA TYR A 394 -19.34 -24.03 5.40
C TYR A 394 -18.37 -22.84 5.41
N ALA A 395 -18.76 -21.74 4.76
CA ALA A 395 -18.00 -20.49 4.80
C ALA A 395 -18.22 -19.78 6.14
N ILE A 396 -17.27 -19.91 7.07
CA ILE A 396 -17.37 -19.38 8.43
C ILE A 396 -16.06 -18.68 8.87
N PRO A 397 -15.59 -17.67 8.12
CA PRO A 397 -14.35 -17.00 8.47
C PRO A 397 -14.47 -16.21 9.78
N THR A 398 -13.33 -15.81 10.34
CA THR A 398 -13.29 -14.92 11.51
C THR A 398 -12.46 -13.68 11.20
N ILE A 399 -13.10 -12.52 11.23
CA ILE A 399 -12.53 -11.22 10.97
C ILE A 399 -12.55 -10.37 12.26
N TYR A 400 -11.37 -9.91 12.67
CA TYR A 400 -11.24 -8.91 13.73
C TYR A 400 -10.75 -7.58 13.15
N ASN A 401 -11.11 -6.47 13.78
CA ASN A 401 -10.47 -5.18 13.48
C ASN A 401 -10.58 -4.76 12.01
N ALA A 402 -11.75 -4.93 11.39
CA ALA A 402 -12.01 -4.36 10.07
C ALA A 402 -12.41 -2.87 10.20
N THR A 403 -12.05 -2.03 9.23
CA THR A 403 -12.63 -0.69 9.05
C THR A 403 -13.19 -0.60 7.64
N TYR A 404 -14.51 -0.50 7.50
CA TYR A 404 -15.19 -0.45 6.21
C TYR A 404 -15.88 0.91 6.05
N VAL A 405 -15.48 1.64 5.02
CA VAL A 405 -15.91 3.01 4.72
C VAL A 405 -16.65 3.02 3.39
N GLY A 406 -17.96 3.24 3.44
CA GLY A 406 -18.82 3.23 2.25
C GLY A 406 -18.96 4.60 1.58
N ARG A 407 -19.81 4.61 0.55
CA ARG A 407 -20.10 5.78 -0.29
C ARG A 407 -21.06 6.79 0.35
N GLY A 408 -21.70 6.43 1.45
CA GLY A 408 -22.65 7.28 2.18
C GLY A 408 -24.07 7.24 1.63
N ASP A 409 -24.87 8.20 2.11
CA ASP A 409 -26.28 8.35 1.77
C ASP A 409 -26.49 8.71 0.28
N GLY A 410 -27.51 8.13 -0.35
CA GLY A 410 -27.84 8.31 -1.76
C GLY A 410 -27.10 7.39 -2.73
N ALA A 411 -26.11 6.62 -2.26
CA ALA A 411 -25.37 5.66 -3.08
C ALA A 411 -26.13 4.36 -3.36
N ALA A 412 -27.18 4.07 -2.58
CA ALA A 412 -27.96 2.84 -2.58
C ALA A 412 -27.15 1.54 -2.42
N LYS A 413 -25.95 1.65 -1.84
CA LYS A 413 -24.98 0.58 -1.65
C LYS A 413 -25.05 -0.03 -0.26
N ARG A 414 -24.57 -1.28 -0.11
CA ARG A 414 -24.73 -2.11 1.10
C ARG A 414 -23.43 -2.20 1.88
N THR A 415 -23.55 -2.44 3.18
CA THR A 415 -22.39 -2.61 4.06
C THR A 415 -21.84 -4.02 3.90
N LEU A 416 -22.62 -5.03 4.31
CA LEU A 416 -22.31 -6.45 4.12
C LEU A 416 -23.56 -7.18 3.64
N THR A 417 -23.37 -8.20 2.80
CA THR A 417 -24.43 -9.14 2.43
C THR A 417 -23.96 -10.56 2.72
N PHE A 418 -24.75 -11.33 3.47
CA PHE A 418 -24.52 -12.76 3.69
C PHE A 418 -25.62 -13.58 3.02
N ARG A 419 -25.27 -14.43 2.04
CA ARG A 419 -26.20 -15.28 1.29
C ARG A 419 -25.61 -16.66 1.01
N ASP A 420 -26.39 -17.53 0.38
CA ASP A 420 -25.95 -18.85 -0.08
C ASP A 420 -25.37 -19.71 1.05
N ASN A 421 -25.99 -19.60 2.23
CA ASN A 421 -25.61 -20.30 3.46
C ASN A 421 -24.23 -19.87 4.04
N ALA A 422 -23.82 -18.63 3.79
CA ALA A 422 -22.66 -18.01 4.42
C ALA A 422 -22.87 -17.80 5.93
N GLY A 423 -21.86 -18.16 6.71
CA GLY A 423 -21.67 -17.67 8.07
C GLY A 423 -20.62 -16.57 8.10
N GLY A 424 -19.87 -16.47 9.20
CA GLY A 424 -18.76 -15.54 9.34
C GLY A 424 -18.88 -14.65 10.56
N ASN A 425 -17.74 -14.28 11.13
CA ASN A 425 -17.69 -13.60 12.42
C ASN A 425 -16.94 -12.28 12.30
N TYR A 426 -17.60 -11.17 12.65
CA TYR A 426 -17.00 -9.84 12.73
C TYR A 426 -17.00 -9.32 14.17
N ALA A 427 -15.82 -8.95 14.65
CA ALA A 427 -15.67 -8.34 15.96
C ALA A 427 -14.58 -7.26 16.03
N ASN A 428 -14.78 -6.28 16.91
CA ASN A 428 -13.87 -5.15 17.10
C ASN A 428 -13.66 -4.33 15.81
N SER A 429 -14.67 -4.25 14.94
CA SER A 429 -14.60 -3.57 13.65
C SER A 429 -15.33 -2.22 13.68
N ILE A 430 -15.11 -1.39 12.66
CA ILE A 430 -15.77 -0.11 12.41
C ILE A 430 -16.44 -0.16 11.04
N PHE A 431 -17.74 0.10 10.99
CA PHE A 431 -18.50 0.27 9.75
C PHE A 431 -18.99 1.72 9.67
N TYR A 432 -18.64 2.40 8.59
CA TYR A 432 -18.78 3.85 8.48
C TYR A 432 -19.39 4.25 7.12
N ASN A 433 -20.38 5.15 7.15
CA ASN A 433 -20.89 5.89 6.00
C ASN A 433 -21.39 5.03 4.83
N GLN A 434 -22.50 4.31 5.00
CA GLN A 434 -23.11 3.54 3.92
C GLN A 434 -24.64 3.59 4.03
N GLU A 435 -25.33 3.80 2.90
CA GLU A 435 -26.79 3.98 2.90
C GLU A 435 -27.53 2.73 3.41
N LYS A 436 -27.13 1.53 3.00
CA LYS A 436 -27.74 0.28 3.46
C LYS A 436 -26.80 -0.43 4.42
N GLY A 437 -27.35 -0.89 5.53
CA GLY A 437 -26.66 -1.71 6.52
C GLY A 437 -26.35 -3.13 6.02
N ILE A 438 -26.37 -4.07 6.96
CA ILE A 438 -26.09 -5.49 6.74
C ILE A 438 -27.37 -6.21 6.35
N ASP A 439 -27.32 -7.09 5.35
CA ASP A 439 -28.41 -8.04 5.07
C ASP A 439 -27.95 -9.50 5.19
N ILE A 440 -28.82 -10.30 5.83
CA ILE A 440 -28.63 -11.74 6.02
C ILE A 440 -29.79 -12.45 5.34
N GLU A 441 -29.49 -13.33 4.40
CA GLU A 441 -30.49 -14.08 3.67
C GLU A 441 -31.22 -15.09 4.56
N LEU A 442 -32.55 -15.14 4.39
CA LEU A 442 -33.43 -16.17 4.90
C LEU A 442 -34.14 -16.87 3.72
N LEU A 443 -33.99 -18.18 3.67
CA LEU A 443 -34.71 -19.08 2.77
C LEU A 443 -35.59 -20.05 3.56
N VAL A 444 -36.44 -20.81 2.86
CA VAL A 444 -37.22 -21.90 3.47
C VAL A 444 -36.34 -23.11 3.84
N ASP A 445 -35.22 -23.26 3.13
CA ASP A 445 -34.20 -24.28 3.36
C ASP A 445 -32.98 -23.66 4.10
N GLU A 446 -31.80 -24.26 3.99
CA GLU A 446 -30.57 -23.71 4.57
C GLU A 446 -30.26 -22.32 3.99
N SER A 447 -29.80 -21.41 4.85
CA SER A 447 -29.48 -20.03 4.49
C SER A 447 -28.52 -19.40 5.50
N SER A 448 -28.04 -18.21 5.20
CA SER A 448 -27.17 -17.45 6.11
C SER A 448 -27.84 -17.15 7.46
N TYR A 449 -29.18 -17.03 7.48
CA TYR A 449 -29.94 -16.93 8.73
C TYR A 449 -29.83 -18.19 9.58
N THR A 450 -29.80 -19.38 8.97
CA THR A 450 -29.58 -20.64 9.68
C THR A 450 -28.18 -20.70 10.30
N ARG A 451 -27.16 -20.15 9.63
CA ARG A 451 -25.80 -20.00 10.20
C ARG A 451 -25.80 -19.05 11.40
N PHE A 452 -26.58 -17.96 11.33
CA PHE A 452 -26.80 -17.06 12.45
C PHE A 452 -27.46 -17.78 13.64
N GLU A 453 -28.54 -18.53 13.43
CA GLU A 453 -29.20 -19.30 14.50
C GLU A 453 -28.27 -20.36 15.12
N ALA A 454 -27.37 -20.93 14.33
CA ALA A 454 -26.35 -21.88 14.78
C ALA A 454 -25.17 -21.22 15.52
N GLY A 455 -25.13 -19.88 15.61
CA GLY A 455 -24.01 -19.13 16.20
C GLY A 455 -22.73 -19.14 15.35
N GLN A 456 -22.86 -19.46 14.06
CA GLN A 456 -21.77 -19.51 13.07
C GLN A 456 -21.64 -18.21 12.26
N LEU A 457 -22.62 -17.32 12.40
CA LEU A 457 -22.58 -15.94 11.92
C LEU A 457 -22.73 -15.00 13.13
N THR A 458 -21.72 -14.18 13.43
CA THR A 458 -21.78 -13.23 14.56
C THR A 458 -21.27 -11.84 14.20
N ILE A 459 -22.03 -10.81 14.58
CA ILE A 459 -21.66 -9.39 14.46
C ILE A 459 -21.68 -8.78 15.87
N LYS A 460 -20.52 -8.62 16.51
CA LYS A 460 -20.43 -8.22 17.93
C LYS A 460 -19.34 -7.21 18.21
N ASN A 461 -19.57 -6.33 19.19
CA ASN A 461 -18.56 -5.39 19.68
C ASN A 461 -17.93 -4.55 18.55
N ASN A 462 -18.73 -4.11 17.58
CA ASN A 462 -18.31 -3.25 16.48
C ASN A 462 -18.84 -1.82 16.69
N ILE A 463 -18.28 -0.86 15.98
CA ILE A 463 -18.82 0.50 15.87
C ILE A 463 -19.54 0.63 14.52
N PHE A 464 -20.73 1.20 14.54
CA PHE A 464 -21.51 1.59 13.35
C PHE A 464 -21.74 3.10 13.40
N PHE A 465 -21.38 3.82 12.33
CA PHE A 465 -21.62 5.26 12.27
C PHE A 465 -22.01 5.70 10.86
N ASN A 466 -23.05 6.52 10.74
CA ASN A 466 -23.64 6.92 9.46
C ASN A 466 -24.00 5.71 8.56
N ILE A 467 -24.51 4.64 9.18
CA ILE A 467 -25.10 3.51 8.46
C ILE A 467 -26.61 3.73 8.43
N GLY A 468 -27.22 3.67 7.25
CA GLY A 468 -28.66 3.91 7.12
C GLY A 468 -29.51 2.79 7.71
N ASP A 469 -30.73 3.16 8.10
CA ASP A 469 -31.68 2.24 8.72
C ASP A 469 -32.44 1.37 7.70
N PRO A 470 -32.70 0.10 8.00
CA PRO A 470 -32.19 -0.62 9.17
C PRO A 470 -30.71 -0.99 9.03
N ILE A 471 -29.95 -0.83 10.11
CA ILE A 471 -28.50 -1.15 10.18
C ILE A 471 -28.23 -2.64 9.95
N ILE A 472 -29.18 -3.50 10.31
CA ILE A 472 -29.15 -4.93 10.01
C ILE A 472 -30.57 -5.43 9.71
N LYS A 473 -30.72 -6.30 8.72
CA LYS A 473 -32.01 -6.90 8.36
C LYS A 473 -31.87 -8.28 7.75
N VAL A 474 -33.01 -8.95 7.62
CA VAL A 474 -33.18 -10.15 6.82
C VAL A 474 -33.63 -9.79 5.39
N SER A 475 -32.91 -10.30 4.40
CA SER A 475 -33.36 -10.43 3.00
C SER A 475 -33.99 -11.81 2.81
N THR A 476 -34.95 -11.94 1.89
CA THR A 476 -35.76 -13.17 1.78
C THR A 476 -35.81 -13.67 0.35
N GLY A 477 -35.66 -14.98 0.17
CA GLY A 477 -35.92 -15.66 -1.09
C GLY A 477 -37.38 -16.13 -1.25
N SER A 478 -37.62 -16.91 -2.29
CA SER A 478 -38.94 -17.44 -2.63
C SER A 478 -39.46 -18.38 -1.53
N GLY A 479 -40.75 -18.27 -1.20
CA GLY A 479 -41.44 -19.17 -0.26
C GLY A 479 -41.43 -18.72 1.21
N VAL A 480 -40.60 -17.73 1.57
CA VAL A 480 -40.62 -17.12 2.92
C VAL A 480 -41.80 -16.16 3.04
N THR A 481 -42.60 -16.27 4.10
CA THR A 481 -43.74 -15.37 4.32
C THR A 481 -43.32 -14.05 4.96
N ASP A 482 -44.10 -12.99 4.77
CA ASP A 482 -43.85 -11.70 5.45
C ASP A 482 -43.85 -11.84 6.99
N ALA A 483 -44.64 -12.77 7.52
CA ALA A 483 -44.69 -13.04 8.96
C ALA A 483 -43.40 -13.69 9.46
N ASP A 484 -42.85 -14.65 8.70
CA ASP A 484 -41.58 -15.30 9.05
C ASP A 484 -40.42 -14.30 8.95
N LYS A 485 -40.42 -13.46 7.91
CA LYS A 485 -39.46 -12.37 7.74
C LYS A 485 -39.48 -11.40 8.92
N GLU A 486 -40.67 -10.98 9.35
CA GLU A 486 -40.80 -10.06 10.49
C GLU A 486 -40.30 -10.71 11.78
N ALA A 487 -40.68 -11.97 12.04
CA ALA A 487 -40.21 -12.72 13.21
C ALA A 487 -38.67 -12.85 13.21
N ALA A 488 -38.08 -13.18 12.06
CA ALA A 488 -36.64 -13.33 11.91
C ALA A 488 -35.89 -12.01 12.13
N ASN A 489 -36.42 -10.89 11.60
CA ASN A 489 -35.90 -9.54 11.84
C ASN A 489 -35.94 -9.15 13.31
N LEU A 490 -37.02 -9.46 14.03
CA LEU A 490 -37.14 -9.16 15.46
C LEU A 490 -36.05 -9.88 16.27
N VAL A 491 -35.81 -11.16 15.97
CA VAL A 491 -34.75 -11.94 16.62
C VAL A 491 -33.36 -11.39 16.30
N LEU A 492 -33.09 -11.11 15.02
CA LEU A 492 -31.80 -10.59 14.56
C LEU A 492 -31.49 -9.22 15.16
N MET A 493 -32.47 -8.31 15.18
CA MET A 493 -32.33 -6.99 15.77
C MET A 493 -32.14 -7.04 17.29
N ALA A 494 -32.86 -7.94 17.98
CA ALA A 494 -32.66 -8.17 19.41
C ALA A 494 -31.26 -8.70 19.71
N TYR A 495 -30.74 -9.65 18.93
CA TYR A 495 -29.36 -10.09 19.02
C TYR A 495 -28.38 -8.92 18.81
N PHE A 496 -28.56 -8.16 17.73
CA PHE A 496 -27.63 -7.09 17.35
C PHE A 496 -27.48 -6.02 18.44
N ASN A 497 -28.60 -5.63 19.05
CA ASN A 497 -28.64 -4.66 20.15
C ASN A 497 -28.02 -5.18 21.47
N ASN A 498 -27.98 -6.50 21.67
CA ASN A 498 -27.39 -7.12 22.86
C ASN A 498 -25.96 -7.63 22.64
N SER A 499 -25.39 -7.44 21.45
CA SER A 499 -24.06 -7.94 21.07
C SER A 499 -22.92 -6.95 21.33
N GLY A 500 -23.18 -5.89 22.10
CA GLY A 500 -22.18 -4.87 22.45
C GLY A 500 -21.75 -3.98 21.27
N ASN A 501 -22.52 -3.96 20.18
CA ASN A 501 -22.31 -3.01 19.09
C ASN A 501 -22.61 -1.58 19.56
N GLU A 502 -21.81 -0.62 19.08
CA GLU A 502 -21.85 0.79 19.45
C GLU A 502 -22.22 1.66 18.25
N PHE A 503 -22.88 2.79 18.51
CA PHE A 503 -23.31 3.75 17.48
C PHE A 503 -22.66 5.11 17.73
N SER A 504 -21.34 5.19 17.53
CA SER A 504 -20.52 6.35 17.89
C SER A 504 -19.58 6.75 16.76
N ASP A 505 -19.33 8.05 16.63
CA ASP A 505 -18.40 8.60 15.64
C ASP A 505 -16.94 8.20 15.96
N PRO A 506 -16.24 7.46 15.09
CA PRO A 506 -14.83 7.14 15.28
C PRO A 506 -13.91 8.37 15.07
N GLY A 507 -14.44 9.48 14.54
CA GLY A 507 -13.70 10.71 14.30
C GLY A 507 -12.89 10.69 13.00
N PHE A 508 -13.37 9.97 11.98
CA PHE A 508 -12.77 9.96 10.64
C PHE A 508 -12.98 11.30 9.93
N THR A 509 -12.05 11.68 9.05
CA THR A 509 -12.17 12.88 8.21
C THR A 509 -12.33 12.46 6.76
N ILE A 510 -13.57 12.51 6.27
CA ILE A 510 -13.90 12.23 4.86
C ILE A 510 -14.48 13.51 4.23
N ASN A 511 -13.71 14.14 3.35
CA ASN A 511 -14.10 15.39 2.70
C ASN A 511 -13.42 15.54 1.34
N GLY A 512 -14.22 15.65 0.27
CA GLY A 512 -13.71 15.77 -1.09
C GLY A 512 -12.87 14.55 -1.47
N ASN A 513 -11.56 14.75 -1.64
CA ASN A 513 -10.60 13.70 -1.97
C ASN A 513 -9.83 13.16 -0.75
N THR A 514 -10.14 13.65 0.45
CA THR A 514 -9.51 13.20 1.69
C THR A 514 -10.37 12.12 2.34
N PHE A 515 -9.77 10.96 2.60
CA PHE A 515 -10.33 9.77 3.23
C PHE A 515 -9.43 9.36 4.40
N ASN A 516 -9.34 10.19 5.44
CA ASN A 516 -8.55 9.86 6.63
C ASN A 516 -9.37 9.01 7.59
N VAL A 517 -8.97 7.75 7.75
CA VAL A 517 -9.68 6.72 8.53
C VAL A 517 -8.92 6.32 9.80
N ILE A 518 -8.01 7.18 10.26
CA ILE A 518 -7.37 7.04 11.57
C ILE A 518 -8.39 7.50 12.63
N PRO A 519 -8.80 6.66 13.59
CA PRO A 519 -9.73 7.09 14.63
C PRO A 519 -9.13 8.22 15.47
N THR A 520 -9.89 9.31 15.65
CA THR A 520 -9.51 10.42 16.54
C THR A 520 -10.34 10.45 17.83
N ASN A 521 -11.47 9.74 17.84
CA ASN A 521 -12.28 9.51 19.03
C ASN A 521 -11.97 8.15 19.69
N ASP A 522 -12.47 7.93 20.90
CA ASP A 522 -12.25 6.68 21.63
C ASP A 522 -12.93 5.49 20.93
N VAL A 523 -12.12 4.50 20.55
CA VAL A 523 -12.56 3.24 19.94
C VAL A 523 -12.10 2.03 20.77
N SER A 524 -11.75 2.21 22.04
CA SER A 524 -11.11 1.18 22.89
C SER A 524 -12.06 0.37 23.79
N GLN A 525 -13.34 0.75 23.85
CA GLN A 525 -14.31 0.12 24.76
C GLN A 525 -14.80 -1.24 24.26
N ASN A 526 -15.33 -2.07 25.17
CA ASN A 526 -16.09 -3.31 24.88
C ASN A 526 -15.45 -4.26 23.84
N LEU A 527 -14.15 -4.53 23.93
CA LEU A 527 -13.47 -5.40 22.97
C LEU A 527 -13.75 -6.89 23.21
N THR A 528 -14.00 -7.62 22.12
CA THR A 528 -13.98 -9.09 22.09
C THR A 528 -12.54 -9.59 22.16
N ALA A 529 -12.27 -10.55 23.05
CA ALA A 529 -10.99 -11.26 23.06
C ALA A 529 -10.84 -12.14 21.81
N THR A 530 -9.66 -12.13 21.21
CA THR A 530 -9.37 -12.96 20.03
C THR A 530 -9.37 -14.45 20.40
N THR A 531 -9.68 -15.31 19.43
CA THR A 531 -9.92 -16.74 19.64
C THR A 531 -8.73 -17.63 19.28
N ASP A 532 -7.71 -17.08 18.63
CA ASP A 532 -6.51 -17.79 18.17
C ASP A 532 -5.28 -16.89 18.31
N SER A 533 -4.10 -17.50 18.55
CA SER A 533 -2.82 -16.80 18.68
C SER A 533 -2.33 -16.12 17.41
N TRP A 534 -2.89 -16.47 16.25
CA TRP A 534 -2.59 -15.81 14.98
C TRP A 534 -3.04 -14.34 15.00
N PHE A 535 -4.11 -14.02 15.73
CA PHE A 535 -4.58 -12.64 15.89
C PHE A 535 -3.72 -11.86 16.89
N THR A 536 -3.39 -10.62 16.54
CA THR A 536 -2.74 -9.67 17.43
C THR A 536 -3.78 -9.11 18.41
N THR A 537 -3.54 -9.23 19.71
CA THR A 537 -4.40 -8.55 20.71
C THR A 537 -4.09 -7.06 20.72
N VAL A 538 -5.10 -6.24 20.44
CA VAL A 538 -5.03 -4.77 20.47
C VAL A 538 -6.10 -4.19 21.39
N ASN A 539 -5.97 -2.91 21.75
CA ASN A 539 -6.87 -2.19 22.63
C ASN A 539 -7.76 -1.17 21.88
N TYR A 540 -8.01 -1.39 20.60
CA TYR A 540 -8.86 -0.53 19.76
C TYR A 540 -9.72 -1.37 18.81
N LYS A 541 -10.85 -0.81 18.38
CA LYS A 541 -11.64 -1.30 17.25
C LYS A 541 -11.16 -0.66 15.94
N GLY A 542 -11.36 -1.36 14.83
CA GLY A 542 -10.98 -0.90 13.50
C GLY A 542 -9.58 -1.37 13.06
N ALA A 543 -9.28 -1.12 11.79
CA ALA A 543 -8.09 -1.61 11.10
C ALA A 543 -6.82 -0.81 11.40
N ILE A 544 -6.91 0.49 11.60
CA ILE A 544 -5.75 1.36 11.83
C ILE A 544 -5.61 1.67 13.33
N ASP A 545 -4.39 1.51 13.85
CA ASP A 545 -4.03 1.93 15.21
C ASP A 545 -4.14 3.46 15.31
N PRO A 546 -4.94 4.01 16.25
CA PRO A 546 -5.05 5.46 16.47
C PRO A 546 -3.72 6.18 16.69
N ALA A 547 -2.68 5.47 17.12
CA ALA A 547 -1.35 6.02 17.38
C ALA A 547 -0.32 5.72 16.27
N ASN A 548 -0.59 4.78 15.36
CA ASN A 548 0.39 4.35 14.37
C ASN A 548 -0.27 3.88 13.06
N ASP A 549 -0.22 4.73 12.05
CA ASP A 549 -0.73 4.42 10.73
C ASP A 549 0.23 3.50 9.97
N TRP A 550 -0.14 2.21 9.89
CA TRP A 550 0.62 1.19 9.18
C TRP A 550 0.46 1.26 7.66
N THR A 551 -0.45 2.08 7.13
CA THR A 551 -0.65 2.23 5.68
C THR A 551 0.29 3.28 5.07
N ALA A 552 0.86 4.16 5.89
CA ALA A 552 1.78 5.21 5.46
C ALA A 552 3.06 4.67 4.79
N GLY A 553 3.50 5.36 3.74
CA GLY A 553 4.83 5.17 3.13
C GLY A 553 4.89 4.10 2.02
N TRP A 554 3.98 3.13 2.01
CA TRP A 554 4.01 2.02 1.04
C TRP A 554 2.75 1.85 0.21
N THR A 555 1.61 2.38 0.68
CA THR A 555 0.33 2.34 -0.05
C THR A 555 0.14 3.58 -0.92
N LEU A 556 -0.51 3.42 -2.07
CA LEU A 556 -1.00 4.56 -2.86
C LEU A 556 -2.14 5.29 -2.13
N TYR A 557 -2.98 4.54 -1.41
CA TYR A 557 -4.07 5.03 -0.58
C TYR A 557 -3.62 6.11 0.41
N SER A 558 -2.39 6.03 0.94
CA SER A 558 -1.87 7.04 1.88
C SER A 558 -1.83 8.47 1.36
N LYS A 559 -1.80 8.67 0.03
CA LYS A 559 -1.95 9.99 -0.60
C LYS A 559 -3.32 10.63 -0.34
N TYR A 560 -4.33 9.81 -0.07
CA TYR A 560 -5.72 10.24 0.14
C TYR A 560 -6.04 10.48 1.62
N MET A 561 -5.11 10.28 2.55
CA MET A 561 -5.37 10.53 3.98
C MET A 561 -5.11 11.96 4.44
N ASN A 562 -4.66 12.86 3.56
CA ASN A 562 -4.28 14.24 3.90
C ASN A 562 -5.06 15.31 3.14
#